data_AF-A0A9D2PGJ8-F1
#
_entry.id   AF-A0A9D2PGJ8-F1
#
_cell.length_a   1.000
_cell.length_b   1.000
_cell.length_c   1.000
_cell.angle_alpha   90.00
_cell.angle_beta   90.00
_cell.angle_gamma   90.00
#
_symmetry.space_group_name_H-M   'P 1'
#
loop_
_entity.id
_entity.type
_entity.pdbx_description
1 polymer ?
#
loop_
_entity_poly.entity_id
_entity_poly.type
_entity_poly.pdbx_seq_one_letter_code
_entity_poly.pdbx_strand_id
1 'polypeptide(L)'
;MWSERRGTFWKHTCRIRIIGMMMAVSCAFLAGCGENDREEQTTGQQEEQEGETWKPMTVSDTEKKEAETSVKEAAEAYQGIYPYKENGKAISEKDRKQVIKAMGEKQIAAVDADGTSAMENSRKAENFYEAWEQGKTSDVTIIRVSPSGGFSSIRLQSENGAVTGILATAVWDSDGSVSVSELVKYKVKRLEMTEDNKLICEFYLSDQAELQSDGTMEFQL
;
A
#
# COMPACT_ATOMS: atom_id res chain seq x y z
N MET A 1 -44.44 14.43 15.89
CA MET A 1 -45.21 13.35 16.53
C MET A 1 -44.66 12.04 15.97
N TRP A 2 -43.89 11.30 16.80
CA TRP A 2 -43.56 9.86 16.68
C TRP A 2 -42.72 9.43 15.45
N SER A 3 -41.72 8.56 15.51
CA SER A 3 -41.18 7.72 16.59
C SER A 3 -39.77 7.27 16.19
N GLU A 4 -38.87 7.19 17.18
CA GLU A 4 -37.65 6.39 17.12
C GLU A 4 -37.92 4.96 16.65
N ARG A 5 -36.98 4.38 15.89
CA ARG A 5 -36.59 2.98 16.10
C ARG A 5 -35.14 2.75 15.66
N ARG A 6 -34.28 2.59 16.66
CA ARG A 6 -32.93 2.01 16.57
C ARG A 6 -33.06 0.50 16.38
N GLY A 7 -32.24 -0.09 15.51
CA GLY A 7 -31.99 -1.53 15.41
C GLY A 7 -30.55 -1.74 14.91
N THR A 8 -29.57 -1.85 15.80
CA THR A 8 -28.93 -3.08 16.29
C THR A 8 -28.15 -3.88 15.24
N PHE A 9 -26.90 -3.45 15.04
CA PHE A 9 -25.66 -4.23 15.06
C PHE A 9 -25.79 -5.76 15.12
N TRP A 10 -25.43 -6.43 14.02
CA TRP A 10 -25.32 -7.89 13.94
C TRP A 10 -23.84 -8.28 14.14
N LYS A 11 -23.51 -8.84 15.31
CA LYS A 11 -22.24 -9.55 15.56
C LYS A 11 -22.51 -11.03 15.41
N HIS A 12 -21.87 -11.66 14.42
CA HIS A 12 -21.77 -13.11 14.37
C HIS A 12 -20.82 -13.58 15.48
N THR A 13 -21.39 -14.38 16.39
CA THR A 13 -20.73 -15.07 17.48
C THR A 13 -20.04 -16.33 16.95
N CYS A 14 -18.71 -16.40 17.05
CA CYS A 14 -17.99 -17.66 16.94
C CYS A 14 -17.80 -18.26 18.33
N ARG A 15 -18.19 -19.53 18.46
CA ARG A 15 -18.39 -20.27 19.71
C ARG A 15 -17.05 -20.84 20.18
N ILE A 16 -16.56 -20.44 21.35
CA ILE A 16 -15.59 -21.24 22.12
C ILE A 16 -16.18 -21.44 23.50
N ARG A 17 -16.53 -22.69 23.79
CA ARG A 17 -16.97 -23.15 25.12
C ARG A 17 -15.72 -23.39 25.96
N ILE A 18 -15.58 -22.69 27.09
CA ILE A 18 -14.72 -23.14 28.18
C ILE A 18 -15.62 -23.36 29.41
N ILE A 19 -15.61 -24.60 29.85
CA ILE A 19 -16.27 -25.15 31.03
C ILE A 19 -15.52 -24.62 32.25
N GLY A 20 -16.26 -24.09 33.23
CA GLY A 20 -15.70 -23.61 34.48
C GLY A 20 -15.45 -24.73 35.49
N MET A 21 -14.56 -24.48 36.45
CA MET A 21 -14.72 -24.96 37.81
C MET A 21 -13.91 -24.11 38.79
N MET A 22 -14.61 -23.61 39.79
CA MET A 22 -14.16 -22.82 40.92
C MET A 22 -13.84 -23.78 42.08
N MET A 23 -12.72 -23.62 42.78
CA MET A 23 -12.65 -23.85 44.24
C MET A 23 -11.29 -23.43 44.83
N ALA A 24 -11.38 -22.58 45.85
CA ALA A 24 -10.30 -22.20 46.76
C ALA A 24 -10.20 -23.23 47.89
N VAL A 25 -8.98 -23.61 48.31
CA VAL A 25 -8.71 -24.03 49.69
C VAL A 25 -7.27 -23.67 50.05
N SER A 26 -7.13 -22.72 50.98
CA SER A 26 -5.94 -22.46 51.77
C SER A 26 -5.90 -23.44 52.95
N CYS A 27 -4.75 -24.06 53.20
CA CYS A 27 -4.38 -24.63 54.49
C CYS A 27 -2.89 -24.32 54.74
N ALA A 28 -2.60 -23.94 55.97
CA ALA A 28 -1.36 -23.30 56.38
C ALA A 28 -0.56 -24.19 57.35
N PHE A 29 0.78 -24.04 57.29
CA PHE A 29 1.82 -24.35 58.31
C PHE A 29 1.94 -25.84 58.78
N LEU A 30 3.08 -26.45 59.11
CA LEU A 30 4.40 -26.06 59.60
C LEU A 30 5.48 -27.13 59.27
N ALA A 31 6.75 -26.75 59.50
CA ALA A 31 8.01 -27.49 59.64
C ALA A 31 8.95 -27.31 58.43
N GLY A 32 10.18 -26.81 58.55
CA GLY A 32 10.98 -26.36 59.68
C GLY A 32 12.40 -26.09 59.18
N CYS A 33 13.06 -25.10 59.80
CA CYS A 33 14.52 -24.86 59.91
C CYS A 33 15.44 -24.93 58.69
N GLY A 34 16.21 -23.86 58.47
CA GLY A 34 17.58 -23.96 57.93
C GLY A 34 17.96 -22.82 57.00
N GLU A 35 19.14 -22.25 57.26
CA GLU A 35 19.85 -21.14 56.62
C GLU A 35 19.48 -20.66 55.19
N ASN A 36 19.61 -19.34 55.04
CA ASN A 36 19.62 -18.57 53.79
C ASN A 36 20.44 -19.23 52.67
N ASP A 37 19.79 -19.51 51.54
CA ASP A 37 20.35 -19.27 50.22
C ASP A 37 19.23 -18.81 49.29
N ARG A 38 19.50 -17.72 48.58
CA ARG A 38 18.54 -16.98 47.76
C ARG A 38 18.39 -17.73 46.43
N GLU A 39 17.41 -18.62 46.33
CA GLU A 39 16.98 -19.21 45.06
C GLU A 39 16.37 -18.12 44.17
N GLU A 40 17.16 -17.66 43.20
CA GLU A 40 16.70 -16.84 42.10
C GLU A 40 15.82 -17.70 41.20
N GLN A 41 14.57 -17.26 41.05
CA GLN A 41 13.53 -17.98 40.34
C GLN A 41 13.98 -18.29 38.92
N THR A 42 13.82 -19.56 38.56
CA THR A 42 13.81 -20.08 37.20
C THR A 42 12.80 -19.27 36.37
N THR A 43 13.30 -18.25 35.71
CA THR A 43 12.56 -17.53 34.68
C THR A 43 12.50 -18.49 33.51
N GLY A 44 11.27 -18.84 33.10
CA GLY A 44 11.05 -19.70 31.95
C GLY A 44 11.88 -19.21 30.78
N GLN A 45 12.48 -20.15 30.06
CA GLN A 45 12.99 -19.92 28.72
C GLN A 45 11.84 -19.34 27.89
N GLN A 46 11.77 -18.02 27.81
CA GLN A 46 11.31 -17.38 26.60
C GLN A 46 12.34 -17.81 25.57
N GLU A 47 11.93 -18.72 24.68
CA GLU A 47 12.50 -18.70 23.34
C GLU A 47 12.26 -17.29 22.83
N GLU A 48 13.27 -16.42 22.97
CA GLU A 48 13.45 -15.31 22.07
C GLU A 48 13.48 -15.95 20.69
N GLN A 49 12.35 -15.88 19.99
CA GLN A 49 12.41 -15.84 18.54
C GLN A 49 13.32 -14.65 18.25
N GLU A 50 14.59 -14.92 17.93
CA GLU A 50 15.47 -13.97 17.27
C GLU A 50 14.65 -13.41 16.11
N GLY A 51 14.11 -12.20 16.29
CA GLY A 51 13.26 -11.56 15.31
C GLY A 51 14.08 -11.44 14.04
N GLU A 52 13.63 -12.12 12.98
CA GLU A 52 14.27 -12.02 11.67
C GLU A 52 14.42 -10.53 11.34
N THR A 53 15.66 -10.09 11.15
CA THR A 53 15.94 -8.69 10.81
C THR A 53 15.15 -8.35 9.54
N TRP A 54 14.31 -7.32 9.63
CA TRP A 54 13.49 -6.84 8.52
C TRP A 54 14.34 -6.65 7.26
N LYS A 55 13.85 -7.17 6.13
CA LYS A 55 14.47 -6.96 4.81
C LYS A 55 13.44 -6.35 3.84
N PRO A 56 13.77 -5.23 3.18
CA PRO A 56 12.92 -4.67 2.14
C PRO A 56 12.89 -5.61 0.93
N MET A 57 11.79 -5.56 0.17
CA MET A 57 11.73 -6.25 -1.11
C MET A 57 12.78 -5.67 -2.07
N THR A 58 13.47 -6.54 -2.80
CA THR A 58 14.48 -6.11 -3.77
C THR A 58 13.83 -5.79 -5.12
N VAL A 59 14.21 -4.66 -5.70
CA VAL A 59 13.88 -4.29 -7.08
C VAL A 59 14.97 -4.84 -8.00
N SER A 60 14.59 -5.62 -9.00
CA SER A 60 15.51 -6.16 -10.01
C SER A 60 15.92 -5.10 -11.04
N ASP A 61 17.01 -5.36 -11.77
CA ASP A 61 17.47 -4.48 -12.85
C ASP A 61 16.43 -4.33 -13.97
N THR A 62 15.64 -5.37 -14.23
CA THR A 62 14.55 -5.32 -15.22
C THR A 62 13.45 -4.38 -14.74
N GLU A 63 12.97 -4.56 -13.51
CA GLU A 63 11.94 -3.72 -12.91
C GLU A 63 12.36 -2.25 -12.85
N LYS A 64 13.64 -1.99 -12.54
CA LYS A 64 14.20 -0.64 -12.57
C LYS A 64 14.14 -0.01 -13.97
N LYS A 65 14.56 -0.74 -15.00
CA LYS A 65 14.51 -0.25 -16.39
C LYS A 65 13.08 0.01 -16.87
N GLU A 66 12.14 -0.85 -16.48
CA GLU A 66 10.72 -0.68 -16.81
C GLU A 66 10.15 0.56 -16.12
N ALA A 67 10.46 0.78 -14.83
CA ALA A 67 10.07 1.99 -14.13
C ALA A 67 10.67 3.26 -14.76
N GLU A 68 11.96 3.25 -15.11
CA GLU A 68 12.61 4.36 -15.81
C GLU A 68 11.99 4.64 -17.19
N THR A 69 11.56 3.59 -17.90
CA THR A 69 10.88 3.71 -19.20
C THR A 69 9.52 4.36 -19.03
N SER A 70 8.67 3.84 -18.12
CA SER A 70 7.36 4.42 -17.83
C SER A 70 7.45 5.88 -17.39
N VAL A 71 8.46 6.24 -16.59
CA VAL A 71 8.70 7.62 -16.17
C VAL A 71 9.05 8.53 -17.34
N LYS A 72 9.93 8.08 -18.25
CA LYS A 72 10.29 8.86 -19.44
C LYS A 72 9.10 9.06 -20.38
N GLU A 73 8.31 8.01 -20.63
CA GLU A 73 7.12 8.08 -21.48
C GLU A 73 6.06 9.04 -20.89
N ALA A 74 5.83 8.98 -19.57
CA ALA A 74 4.92 9.88 -18.88
C ALA A 74 5.39 11.34 -18.92
N ALA A 75 6.70 11.59 -18.79
CA ALA A 75 7.26 12.93 -18.83
C ALA A 75 7.02 13.66 -20.17
N GLU A 76 6.88 12.94 -21.28
CA GLU A 76 6.56 13.56 -22.56
C GLU A 76 5.21 14.30 -22.56
N ALA A 77 4.24 13.84 -21.75
CA ALA A 77 2.93 14.47 -21.64
C ALA A 77 2.97 15.86 -20.97
N TYR A 78 4.08 16.21 -20.29
CA TYR A 78 4.25 17.52 -19.68
C TYR A 78 4.75 18.59 -20.67
N GLN A 79 5.29 18.18 -21.83
CA GLN A 79 5.94 19.08 -22.78
C GLN A 79 4.97 20.16 -23.27
N GLY A 80 5.33 21.43 -23.07
CA GLY A 80 4.53 22.59 -23.49
C GLY A 80 3.34 22.92 -22.58
N ILE A 81 3.06 22.13 -21.55
CA ILE A 81 1.97 22.35 -20.59
C ILE A 81 2.52 22.94 -19.29
N TYR A 82 3.55 22.30 -18.72
CA TYR A 82 4.12 22.72 -17.44
C TYR A 82 5.60 23.08 -17.59
N PRO A 83 6.02 24.30 -17.22
CA PRO A 83 7.41 24.71 -17.31
C PRO A 83 8.21 24.14 -16.11
N TYR A 84 8.68 22.90 -16.26
CA TYR A 84 9.45 22.15 -15.26
C TYR A 84 10.75 22.83 -14.78
N LYS A 85 11.25 23.85 -15.50
CA LYS A 85 12.50 24.57 -15.15
C LYS A 85 12.42 25.33 -13.82
N GLU A 86 11.21 25.49 -13.27
CA GLU A 86 10.96 26.10 -11.96
C GLU A 86 10.75 24.99 -10.91
N ASN A 87 11.80 24.22 -10.62
CA ASN A 87 11.77 23.12 -9.65
C ASN A 87 11.08 23.52 -8.34
N GLY A 88 10.08 22.73 -7.92
CA GLY A 88 9.32 22.95 -6.69
C GLY A 88 8.14 23.92 -6.82
N LYS A 89 7.88 24.49 -8.00
CA LYS A 89 6.64 25.22 -8.24
C LYS A 89 5.46 24.26 -8.28
N ALA A 90 4.32 24.68 -7.74
CA ALA A 90 3.10 23.91 -7.87
C ALA A 90 2.56 24.00 -9.30
N ILE A 91 2.15 22.87 -9.87
CA ILE A 91 1.41 22.83 -11.12
C ILE A 91 -0.05 23.20 -10.85
N SER A 92 -0.63 24.04 -11.72
CA SER A 92 -2.03 24.44 -11.57
C SER A 92 -2.97 23.25 -11.83
N GLU A 93 -4.15 23.23 -11.20
CA GLU A 93 -5.16 22.18 -11.46
C GLU A 93 -5.51 22.08 -12.94
N LYS A 94 -5.61 23.22 -13.63
CA LYS A 94 -5.86 23.29 -15.07
C LYS A 94 -4.77 22.57 -15.86
N ASP A 95 -3.51 22.84 -15.54
CA ASP A 95 -2.37 22.24 -16.24
C ASP A 95 -2.24 20.75 -15.90
N ARG A 96 -2.52 20.33 -14.66
CA ARG A 96 -2.60 18.90 -14.30
C ARG A 96 -3.62 18.15 -15.14
N LYS A 97 -4.84 18.70 -15.26
CA LYS A 97 -5.89 18.10 -16.11
C LYS A 97 -5.47 18.01 -17.57
N GLN A 98 -4.74 19.00 -18.08
CA GLN A 98 -4.18 18.96 -19.43
C GLN A 98 -3.10 17.88 -19.59
N VAL A 99 -2.19 17.74 -18.62
CA VAL A 99 -1.17 16.68 -18.59
C VAL A 99 -1.83 15.30 -18.55
N ILE A 100 -2.79 15.09 -17.65
CA ILE A 100 -3.52 13.82 -17.52
C ILE A 100 -4.23 13.47 -18.83
N LYS A 101 -4.89 14.45 -19.47
CA LYS A 101 -5.51 14.24 -20.78
C LYS A 101 -4.48 13.88 -21.86
N ALA A 102 -3.32 14.54 -21.88
CA ALA A 102 -2.24 14.23 -22.83
C ALA A 102 -1.67 12.82 -22.61
N MET A 103 -1.59 12.35 -21.36
CA MET A 103 -1.30 10.94 -21.03
C MET A 103 -2.40 10.02 -21.56
N GLY A 104 -3.66 10.43 -21.41
CA GLY A 104 -4.84 9.77 -21.99
C GLY A 104 -4.70 9.48 -23.48
N GLU A 105 -4.38 10.52 -24.25
CA GLU A 105 -4.16 10.46 -25.70
C GLU A 105 -3.00 9.53 -26.09
N LYS A 106 -1.99 9.38 -25.22
CA LYS A 106 -0.86 8.43 -25.35
C LYS A 106 -1.18 7.02 -24.84
N GLN A 107 -2.44 6.72 -24.52
CA GLN A 107 -2.86 5.44 -23.93
C GLN A 107 -2.21 5.14 -22.56
N ILE A 108 -1.78 6.15 -21.81
CA ILE A 108 -1.23 5.99 -20.45
C ILE A 108 -2.38 6.08 -19.44
N ALA A 109 -2.43 5.16 -18.47
CA ALA A 109 -3.38 5.26 -17.37
C ALA A 109 -2.90 6.32 -16.38
N ALA A 110 -3.69 7.39 -16.20
CA ALA A 110 -3.23 8.56 -15.45
C ALA A 110 -4.34 9.20 -14.63
N VAL A 111 -4.02 9.64 -13.41
CA VAL A 111 -4.98 10.26 -12.48
C VAL A 111 -4.36 11.43 -11.73
N ASP A 112 -5.20 12.38 -11.31
CA ASP A 112 -4.81 13.46 -10.40
C ASP A 112 -4.63 12.89 -8.99
N ALA A 113 -3.48 13.17 -8.37
CA ALA A 113 -3.21 12.76 -7.00
C ALA A 113 -4.24 13.27 -5.98
N ASP A 114 -4.85 14.42 -6.26
CA ASP A 114 -5.88 15.05 -5.42
C ASP A 114 -7.29 14.46 -5.66
N GLY A 115 -7.46 13.54 -6.62
CA GLY A 115 -8.75 12.95 -6.95
C GLY A 115 -9.74 13.93 -7.59
N THR A 116 -9.26 15.02 -8.22
CA THR A 116 -10.14 16.06 -8.81
C THR A 116 -10.74 15.68 -10.17
N SER A 117 -10.31 14.56 -10.75
CA SER A 117 -10.77 14.03 -12.03
C SER A 117 -10.78 12.51 -12.04
N ALA A 118 -11.64 11.93 -12.88
CA ALA A 118 -11.57 10.51 -13.23
C ALA A 118 -10.22 10.18 -13.89
N MET A 119 -9.81 8.92 -13.80
CA MET A 119 -8.60 8.42 -14.43
C MET A 119 -8.77 8.34 -15.95
N GLU A 120 -7.78 8.83 -16.68
CA GLU A 120 -7.66 8.59 -18.12
C GLU A 120 -7.18 7.15 -18.36
N ASN A 121 -7.74 6.49 -19.37
CA ASN A 121 -7.50 5.07 -19.68
C ASN A 121 -7.73 4.11 -18.49
N SER A 122 -8.74 4.38 -17.65
CA SER A 122 -9.08 3.59 -16.46
C SER A 122 -9.37 2.12 -16.74
N ARG A 123 -9.83 1.78 -17.95
CA ARG A 123 -10.03 0.38 -18.40
C ARG A 123 -8.78 -0.49 -18.24
N LYS A 124 -7.57 0.08 -18.27
CA LYS A 124 -6.34 -0.67 -17.99
C LYS A 124 -6.28 -1.19 -16.55
N ALA A 125 -6.67 -0.36 -15.59
CA ALA A 125 -6.75 -0.74 -14.18
C ALA A 125 -7.91 -1.72 -13.92
N GLU A 126 -9.06 -1.50 -14.56
CA GLU A 126 -10.19 -2.45 -14.51
C GLU A 126 -9.79 -3.84 -15.03
N ASN A 127 -9.17 -3.90 -16.21
CA ASN A 127 -8.74 -5.17 -16.80
C ASN A 127 -7.69 -5.88 -15.93
N PHE A 128 -6.79 -5.14 -15.29
CA PHE A 128 -5.84 -5.71 -14.31
C PHE A 128 -6.56 -6.32 -13.12
N TYR A 129 -7.53 -5.60 -12.55
CA TYR A 129 -8.33 -6.10 -11.42
C TYR A 129 -9.11 -7.37 -11.81
N GLU A 130 -9.84 -7.34 -12.94
CA GLU A 130 -10.59 -8.49 -13.47
C GLU A 130 -9.67 -9.70 -13.72
N ALA A 131 -8.44 -9.47 -14.21
CA ALA A 131 -7.47 -10.53 -14.44
C ALA A 131 -6.95 -11.13 -13.12
N TRP A 132 -6.65 -10.29 -12.13
CA TRP A 132 -6.25 -10.74 -10.79
C TRP A 132 -7.35 -11.57 -10.12
N GLU A 133 -8.62 -11.13 -10.17
CA GLU A 133 -9.75 -11.89 -9.63
C GLU A 133 -9.89 -13.28 -10.27
N GLN A 134 -9.53 -13.40 -11.55
CA GLN A 134 -9.52 -14.65 -12.31
C GLN A 134 -8.25 -15.49 -12.07
N GLY A 135 -7.34 -15.05 -11.20
CA GLY A 135 -6.07 -15.72 -10.90
C GLY A 135 -5.05 -15.66 -12.05
N LYS A 136 -5.19 -14.72 -12.99
CA LYS A 136 -4.30 -14.57 -14.14
C LYS A 136 -3.11 -13.66 -13.80
N THR A 137 -1.97 -14.00 -14.40
CA THR A 137 -0.81 -13.10 -14.42
C THR A 137 -1.12 -11.90 -15.29
N SER A 138 -0.94 -10.70 -14.75
CA SER A 138 -1.19 -9.44 -15.45
C SER A 138 -0.44 -8.30 -14.78
N ASP A 139 -0.32 -7.16 -15.46
CA ASP A 139 0.24 -5.96 -14.88
C ASP A 139 -0.43 -4.69 -15.40
N VAL A 140 -0.32 -3.62 -14.62
CA VAL A 140 -0.76 -2.28 -15.01
C VAL A 140 0.22 -1.25 -14.45
N THR A 141 0.46 -0.19 -15.20
CA THR A 141 1.15 1.01 -14.71
C THR A 141 0.17 2.17 -14.67
N ILE A 142 0.06 2.80 -13.51
CA ILE A 142 -0.78 3.98 -13.26
C ILE A 142 0.14 5.15 -12.93
N ILE A 143 -0.02 6.26 -13.66
CA ILE A 143 0.69 7.51 -13.39
C ILE A 143 -0.18 8.39 -12.48
N ARG A 144 0.37 8.83 -11.35
CA ARG A 144 -0.28 9.73 -10.41
C ARG A 144 0.38 11.10 -10.46
N VAL A 145 -0.31 12.09 -11.02
CA VAL A 145 0.20 13.46 -11.21
C VAL A 145 0.03 14.27 -9.92
N SER A 146 1.13 14.80 -9.38
CA SER A 146 1.14 15.52 -8.10
C SER A 146 0.94 17.04 -8.28
N PRO A 147 0.29 17.74 -7.33
CA PRO A 147 0.26 19.21 -7.28
C PRO A 147 1.63 19.87 -7.23
N SER A 148 2.69 19.16 -6.83
CA SER A 148 4.07 19.65 -6.85
C SER A 148 4.68 19.75 -8.25
N GLY A 149 3.99 19.26 -9.29
CA GLY A 149 4.48 19.23 -10.68
C GLY A 149 5.27 17.96 -11.03
N GLY A 150 5.67 17.17 -10.03
CA GLY A 150 6.17 15.82 -10.22
C GLY A 150 5.04 14.79 -10.43
N PHE A 151 5.41 13.52 -10.50
CA PHE A 151 4.47 12.42 -10.58
C PHE A 151 5.08 11.13 -10.04
N SER A 152 4.25 10.15 -9.79
CA SER A 152 4.67 8.79 -9.45
C SER A 152 4.21 7.82 -10.52
N SER A 153 5.06 6.86 -10.88
CA SER A 153 4.68 5.68 -11.65
C SER A 153 4.45 4.53 -10.69
N ILE A 154 3.23 4.00 -10.66
CA ILE A 154 2.82 2.89 -9.79
C ILE A 154 2.55 1.69 -10.69
N ARG A 155 3.47 0.72 -10.71
CA ARG A 155 3.27 -0.53 -11.42
C ARG A 155 2.75 -1.59 -10.47
N LEU A 156 1.60 -2.17 -10.77
CA LEU A 156 1.05 -3.33 -10.07
C LEU A 156 1.24 -4.56 -10.95
N GLN A 157 1.67 -5.67 -10.34
CA GLN A 157 1.86 -6.96 -11.01
C GLN A 157 1.14 -8.04 -10.21
N SER A 158 0.28 -8.80 -10.87
CA SER A 158 -0.35 -9.99 -10.33
C SER A 158 0.37 -11.23 -10.85
N GLU A 159 0.75 -12.14 -9.96
CA GLU A 159 1.31 -13.44 -10.31
C GLU A 159 0.95 -14.46 -9.24
N ASN A 160 0.42 -15.62 -9.65
CA ASN A 160 0.01 -16.70 -8.74
C ASN A 160 -0.92 -16.25 -7.60
N GLY A 161 -1.82 -15.30 -7.87
CA GLY A 161 -2.76 -14.75 -6.89
C GLY A 161 -2.18 -13.71 -5.92
N ALA A 162 -0.86 -13.52 -5.91
CA ALA A 162 -0.21 -12.44 -5.17
C ALA A 162 -0.09 -11.18 -6.02
N VAL A 163 0.00 -10.01 -5.37
CA VAL A 163 0.20 -8.73 -6.04
C VAL A 163 1.39 -8.00 -5.43
N THR A 164 2.30 -7.53 -6.29
CA THR A 164 3.38 -6.61 -5.92
C THR A 164 3.18 -5.25 -6.58
N GLY A 165 3.65 -4.21 -5.90
CA GLY A 165 3.66 -2.84 -6.38
C GLY A 165 5.07 -2.30 -6.48
N ILE A 166 5.41 -1.60 -7.56
CA ILE A 166 6.63 -0.80 -7.65
C ILE A 166 6.22 0.66 -7.77
N LEU A 167 6.68 1.46 -6.80
CA LEU A 167 6.51 2.91 -6.80
C LEU A 167 7.82 3.54 -7.26
N ALA A 168 7.75 4.31 -8.34
CA ALA A 168 8.83 5.17 -8.79
C ALA A 168 8.41 6.64 -8.67
N THR A 169 9.14 7.42 -7.88
CA THR A 169 8.91 8.87 -7.77
C THR A 169 9.75 9.57 -8.83
N ALA A 170 9.09 10.33 -9.71
CA ALA A 170 9.72 11.07 -10.78
C ALA A 170 9.92 12.54 -10.37
N VAL A 171 11.14 13.04 -10.58
CA VAL A 171 11.51 14.44 -10.33
C VAL A 171 12.12 15.05 -11.58
N TRP A 172 11.94 16.37 -11.72
CA TRP A 172 12.51 17.13 -12.82
C TRP A 172 13.90 17.64 -12.44
N ASP A 173 14.87 17.39 -13.31
CA ASP A 173 16.22 17.91 -13.21
C ASP A 173 16.29 19.34 -13.77
N SER A 174 17.35 20.06 -13.42
CA SER A 174 17.52 21.48 -13.81
C SER A 174 17.64 21.69 -15.32
N ASP A 175 18.07 20.66 -16.06
CA ASP A 175 18.14 20.66 -17.52
C ASP A 175 16.79 20.30 -18.18
N GLY A 176 15.81 19.86 -17.39
CA GLY A 176 14.50 19.45 -17.85
C GLY A 176 14.31 17.99 -18.16
N SER A 177 15.35 17.17 -17.97
CA SER A 177 15.18 15.73 -17.97
C SER A 177 14.42 15.28 -16.71
N VAL A 178 13.89 14.06 -16.78
CA VAL A 178 13.22 13.42 -15.65
C VAL A 178 14.11 12.30 -15.13
N SER A 179 14.20 12.19 -13.81
CA SER A 179 14.90 11.10 -13.11
C SER A 179 14.02 10.45 -12.06
N VAL A 180 14.33 9.19 -11.73
CA VAL A 180 13.69 8.46 -10.65
C VAL A 180 14.45 8.76 -9.36
N SER A 181 13.84 9.51 -8.44
CA SER A 181 14.46 9.86 -7.15
C SER A 181 14.33 8.75 -6.12
N GLU A 182 13.28 7.95 -6.24
CA GLU A 182 12.95 6.86 -5.32
C GLU A 182 12.32 5.71 -6.09
N LEU A 183 12.69 4.49 -5.74
CA LEU A 183 12.20 3.26 -6.35
C LEU A 183 12.04 2.19 -5.27
N VAL A 184 10.80 1.86 -4.93
CA VAL A 184 10.48 0.92 -3.84
C VAL A 184 9.53 -0.15 -4.34
N LYS A 185 9.79 -1.40 -3.93
CA LYS A 185 8.91 -2.54 -4.18
C LYS A 185 8.15 -2.90 -2.91
N TYR A 186 6.88 -3.19 -3.10
CA TYR A 186 5.91 -3.45 -2.06
C TYR A 186 5.15 -4.74 -2.34
N LYS A 187 4.68 -5.36 -1.27
CA LYS A 187 3.56 -6.29 -1.33
C LYS A 187 2.26 -5.50 -1.26
N VAL A 188 1.25 -5.92 -2.02
CA VAL A 188 -0.11 -5.38 -1.92
C VAL A 188 -0.98 -6.42 -1.22
N LYS A 189 -1.39 -6.15 0.02
CA LYS A 189 -2.21 -7.12 0.81
C LYS A 189 -3.71 -6.91 0.63
N ARG A 190 -4.13 -5.68 0.35
CA ARG A 190 -5.51 -5.37 0.00
C ARG A 190 -5.53 -4.80 -1.40
N LEU A 191 -6.27 -5.48 -2.28
CA LEU A 191 -6.63 -5.03 -3.62
C LEU A 191 -8.14 -5.18 -3.76
N GLU A 192 -8.86 -4.08 -3.87
CA GLU A 192 -10.32 -4.07 -3.84
C GLU A 192 -10.86 -3.07 -4.87
N MET A 193 -11.93 -3.47 -5.56
CA MET A 193 -12.77 -2.55 -6.33
C MET A 193 -14.01 -2.22 -5.52
N THR A 194 -14.27 -0.94 -5.29
CA THR A 194 -15.46 -0.48 -4.57
C THR A 194 -16.68 -0.35 -5.48
N GLU A 195 -17.87 -0.22 -4.89
CA GLU A 195 -19.12 0.03 -5.63
C GLU A 195 -19.10 1.38 -6.40
N ASP A 196 -18.32 2.36 -5.93
CA ASP A 196 -18.11 3.65 -6.60
C ASP A 196 -16.91 3.66 -7.58
N ASN A 197 -16.51 2.47 -8.05
CA ASN A 197 -15.45 2.26 -9.04
C ASN A 197 -14.09 2.84 -8.63
N LYS A 198 -13.72 2.67 -7.35
CA LYS A 198 -12.37 2.99 -6.87
C LYS A 198 -11.56 1.73 -6.70
N LEU A 199 -10.36 1.75 -7.24
CA LEU A 199 -9.34 0.74 -6.94
C LEU A 199 -8.59 1.15 -5.67
N ILE A 200 -8.66 0.30 -4.65
CA ILE A 200 -7.96 0.49 -3.37
C ILE A 200 -6.78 -0.48 -3.30
N CYS A 201 -5.58 0.04 -3.03
CA CYS A 201 -4.35 -0.73 -2.86
C CYS A 201 -3.72 -0.41 -1.50
N GLU A 202 -3.47 -1.42 -0.65
CA GLU A 202 -2.75 -1.25 0.62
C GLU A 202 -1.36 -1.91 0.55
N PHE A 203 -0.33 -1.10 0.74
CA PHE A 203 1.08 -1.45 0.50
C PHE A 203 1.84 -1.80 1.78
N TYR A 204 2.70 -2.80 1.69
CA TYR A 204 3.54 -3.28 2.78
C TYR A 204 4.99 -3.47 2.30
N LEU A 205 5.95 -3.00 3.10
CA LEU A 205 7.37 -2.96 2.73
C LEU A 205 8.07 -4.34 2.70
N SER A 206 7.50 -5.36 3.35
CA SER A 206 8.05 -6.71 3.35
C SER A 206 7.00 -7.77 3.67
N ASP A 207 7.37 -9.03 3.42
CA ASP A 207 6.57 -10.20 3.82
C ASP A 207 6.51 -10.40 5.33
N GLN A 208 7.46 -9.83 6.09
CA GLN A 208 7.57 -9.95 7.54
C GLN A 208 6.86 -8.80 8.28
N ALA A 209 6.76 -7.62 7.66
CA ALA A 209 6.07 -6.45 8.21
C ALA A 209 4.56 -6.60 8.04
N GLU A 210 3.97 -7.64 8.60
CA GLU A 210 2.53 -7.88 8.48
C GLU A 210 1.68 -6.94 9.34
N LEU A 211 2.31 -6.21 10.26
CA LEU A 211 1.64 -5.46 11.31
C LEU A 211 1.48 -3.96 10.99
N GLN A 212 2.18 -3.43 10.00
CA GLN A 212 2.10 -2.01 9.64
C GLN A 212 2.13 -1.80 8.13
N SER A 213 1.04 -1.21 7.61
CA SER A 213 0.93 -0.72 6.24
C SER A 213 1.84 0.51 6.05
N ASP A 214 2.49 0.61 4.89
CA ASP A 214 3.23 1.79 4.46
C ASP A 214 2.30 2.86 3.87
N GLY A 215 1.07 2.47 3.54
CA GLY A 215 0.03 3.38 3.09
C GLY A 215 -1.02 2.70 2.22
N THR A 216 -2.12 3.43 2.04
CA THR A 216 -3.20 3.06 1.12
C THR A 216 -3.25 4.08 -0.01
N MET A 217 -3.34 3.60 -1.25
CA MET A 217 -3.66 4.44 -2.40
C MET A 217 -5.05 4.10 -2.91
N GLU A 218 -5.79 5.14 -3.27
CA GLU A 218 -7.12 5.05 -3.87
C GLU A 218 -7.06 5.69 -5.25
N PHE A 219 -7.60 4.99 -6.25
CA PHE A 219 -7.65 5.45 -7.62
C PHE A 219 -9.11 5.49 -8.07
N GLN A 220 -9.64 6.69 -8.35
CA GLN A 220 -10.95 6.83 -8.97
C GLN A 220 -10.85 6.46 -10.46
N LEU A 221 -11.52 5.39 -10.86
CA LEU A 221 -11.56 4.88 -12.24
C LEU A 221 -12.69 5.51 -13.05
#